data_AF-A0A7S2VQK7-F1
#
_entry.id   AF-A0A7S2VQK7-F1
#
_cell.length_a   1.000
_cell.length_b   1.000
_cell.length_c   1.000
_cell.angle_alpha   90.00
_cell.angle_beta   90.00
_cell.angle_gamma   90.00
#
_symmetry.space_group_name_H-M   'P 1'
#
loop_
_entity.id
_entity.type
_entity.pdbx_description
1 polymer ?
#
loop_
_entity_poly.entity_id
_entity_poly.type
_entity_poly.pdbx_seq_one_letter_code
_entity_poly.pdbx_strand_id
1 'polypeptide(L)'
;ETGTPLFSHVQQGGVGNCYFLASLAALAHNHPELIREAFVHADPVRGVYTIRFMFGGEAVDVAVDDMFPAAWHNGTWSRFVAGQSEDRAMWPLLMEKGWAKLFGSYNNIDGNRPAFFANAMTRAQVDSYELHNGYVFTLAVDDDLNLRGGTELNQDMLWEAIQLATKERWPAVAGTAGERMGRY
;
A
#
# COMPACT_ATOMS: atom_id res chain seq x y z
N GLU A 1 -12.28 12.33 -15.26
CA GLU A 1 -12.63 10.90 -15.23
C GLU A 1 -11.53 10.17 -14.47
N THR A 2 -11.85 9.46 -13.40
CA THR A 2 -10.88 8.61 -12.70
C THR A 2 -10.71 7.34 -13.52
N GLY A 3 -9.74 7.34 -14.43
CA GLY A 3 -9.37 6.16 -15.21
C GLY A 3 -8.99 4.97 -14.32
N THR A 4 -8.82 3.80 -14.93
CA THR A 4 -8.43 2.58 -14.21
C THR A 4 -7.16 2.81 -13.37
N PRO A 5 -7.15 2.46 -12.06
CA PRO A 5 -5.91 2.43 -11.30
C PRO A 5 -4.89 1.50 -11.97
N LEU A 6 -3.70 2.00 -12.26
CA LEU A 6 -2.60 1.25 -12.87
C LEU A 6 -1.38 1.32 -11.94
N PHE A 7 -0.60 0.25 -11.87
CA PHE A 7 0.62 0.21 -11.06
C PHE A 7 1.64 1.28 -11.49
N SER A 8 1.68 1.63 -12.78
CA SER A 8 2.54 2.70 -13.33
C SER A 8 2.23 4.08 -12.76
N HIS A 9 1.07 4.23 -12.10
CA HIS A 9 0.72 5.47 -11.41
C HIS A 9 1.39 5.64 -10.05
N VAL A 10 2.04 4.60 -9.53
CA VAL A 10 2.66 4.64 -8.20
C VAL A 10 4.15 4.90 -8.36
N GLN A 11 4.61 6.04 -7.85
CA GLN A 11 6.03 6.44 -7.86
C GLN A 11 6.43 6.92 -6.47
N GLN A 12 7.65 6.67 -6.01
CA GLN A 12 8.07 7.09 -4.68
C GLN A 12 8.35 8.60 -4.58
N GLY A 13 7.79 9.23 -3.54
CA GLY A 13 8.07 10.60 -3.15
C GLY A 13 9.23 10.71 -2.14
N GLY A 14 9.29 11.80 -1.38
CA GLY A 14 10.33 12.03 -0.37
C GLY A 14 10.14 11.29 0.97
N VAL A 15 9.03 10.60 1.18
CA VAL A 15 8.73 9.83 2.41
C VAL A 15 9.20 8.38 2.27
N GLY A 16 9.75 7.81 3.35
CA GLY A 16 10.18 6.40 3.42
C GLY A 16 9.01 5.42 3.58
N ASN A 17 8.00 5.53 2.71
CA ASN A 17 6.82 4.66 2.70
C ASN A 17 6.84 3.69 1.50
N CYS A 18 8.01 3.21 1.11
CA CYS A 18 8.13 2.32 -0.05
C CYS A 18 7.33 1.02 0.12
N TYR A 19 7.18 0.55 1.37
CA TYR A 19 6.28 -0.56 1.71
C TYR A 19 4.82 -0.32 1.28
N PHE A 20 4.31 0.91 1.48
CA PHE A 20 2.94 1.29 1.18
C PHE A 20 2.77 1.35 -0.34
N LEU A 21 3.71 2.01 -1.02
CA LEU A 21 3.67 2.17 -2.47
C LEU A 21 3.79 0.83 -3.20
N ALA A 22 4.67 -0.06 -2.75
CA ALA A 22 4.79 -1.40 -3.33
C ALA A 22 3.48 -2.20 -3.17
N SER A 23 2.84 -2.12 -2.01
CA SER A 23 1.53 -2.74 -1.76
C SER A 23 0.41 -2.13 -2.61
N LEU A 24 0.40 -0.80 -2.74
CA LEU A 24 -0.57 -0.08 -3.55
C LEU A 24 -0.43 -0.41 -5.04
N ALA A 25 0.80 -0.55 -5.54
CA ALA A 25 1.09 -0.95 -6.91
C ALA A 25 0.66 -2.40 -7.18
N ALA A 26 0.92 -3.32 -6.26
CA ALA A 26 0.47 -4.71 -6.35
C ALA A 26 -1.07 -4.80 -6.40
N LEU A 27 -1.76 -4.04 -5.55
CA LEU A 27 -3.22 -3.95 -5.58
C LEU A 27 -3.72 -3.33 -6.88
N ALA A 28 -3.09 -2.27 -7.38
CA ALA A 28 -3.49 -1.66 -8.65
C ALA A 28 -3.30 -2.60 -9.85
N HIS A 29 -2.33 -3.53 -9.78
CA HIS A 29 -2.10 -4.51 -10.83
C HIS A 29 -3.11 -5.66 -10.78
N ASN A 30 -3.30 -6.26 -9.60
CA ASN A 30 -4.09 -7.48 -9.46
C ASN A 30 -5.58 -7.23 -9.17
N HIS A 31 -5.88 -6.18 -8.41
CA HIS A 31 -7.20 -5.89 -7.84
C HIS A 31 -7.55 -4.38 -7.86
N PRO A 32 -7.54 -3.71 -9.03
CA PRO A 32 -7.84 -2.28 -9.13
C PRO A 32 -9.26 -1.92 -8.68
N GLU A 33 -10.19 -2.89 -8.62
CA GLU A 33 -11.54 -2.75 -8.05
C GLU A 33 -11.52 -2.39 -6.56
N LEU A 34 -10.63 -2.99 -5.76
CA LEU A 34 -10.53 -2.70 -4.32
C LEU A 34 -10.14 -1.25 -4.07
N ILE A 35 -9.25 -0.71 -4.92
CA ILE A 35 -8.87 0.71 -4.86
C ILE A 35 -10.08 1.59 -5.18
N ARG A 36 -10.87 1.25 -6.22
CA ARG A 36 -12.06 2.03 -6.58
C ARG A 36 -13.13 2.00 -5.49
N GLU A 37 -13.39 0.82 -4.93
CA GLU A 37 -14.39 0.61 -3.87
C GLU A 37 -14.02 1.32 -2.57
N ALA A 38 -12.72 1.48 -2.29
CA ALA A 38 -12.26 2.25 -1.14
C ALA A 38 -12.59 3.74 -1.25
N PHE A 39 -12.71 4.33 -2.46
CA PHE A 39 -13.18 5.71 -2.65
C PHE A 39 -14.71 5.78 -2.55
N VAL A 40 -15.23 5.78 -1.33
CA VAL A 40 -16.68 5.78 -1.04
C VAL A 40 -17.37 7.10 -1.39
N HIS A 41 -16.62 8.21 -1.47
CA HIS A 41 -17.14 9.49 -1.91
C HIS A 41 -16.05 10.33 -2.62
N ALA A 42 -16.44 11.05 -3.67
CA ALA A 42 -15.58 12.01 -4.34
C ALA A 42 -16.41 13.20 -4.82
N ASP A 43 -16.02 14.40 -4.39
CA ASP A 43 -16.52 15.70 -4.87
C ASP A 43 -15.32 16.50 -5.41
N PRO A 44 -14.91 16.28 -6.68
CA PRO A 44 -13.78 16.98 -7.26
C PRO A 44 -13.99 18.50 -7.41
N VAL A 45 -15.23 18.97 -7.41
CA VAL A 45 -15.55 20.40 -7.49
C VAL A 45 -15.22 21.10 -6.19
N ARG A 46 -15.46 20.42 -5.05
CA ARG A 46 -15.09 20.91 -3.72
C ARG A 46 -13.72 20.44 -3.25
N GLY A 47 -13.06 19.58 -4.04
CA GLY A 47 -11.76 19.00 -3.72
C GLY A 47 -11.81 18.02 -2.54
N VAL A 48 -12.96 17.41 -2.24
CA VAL A 48 -13.14 16.52 -1.07
C VAL A 48 -13.30 15.07 -1.52
N TYR A 49 -12.56 14.17 -0.90
CA TYR A 49 -12.56 12.73 -1.20
C TYR A 49 -12.63 11.95 0.11
N THR A 50 -13.46 10.92 0.18
CA THR A 50 -13.54 10.02 1.35
C THR A 50 -13.07 8.65 0.96
N ILE A 51 -12.10 8.13 1.72
CA ILE A 51 -11.48 6.83 1.50
C ILE A 51 -11.76 5.96 2.71
N ARG A 52 -12.21 4.74 2.48
CA ARG A 52 -12.46 3.74 3.52
C ARG A 52 -11.23 2.84 3.66
N PHE A 53 -10.73 2.73 4.88
CA PHE A 53 -9.71 1.77 5.27
C PHE A 53 -10.26 0.81 6.31
N MET A 54 -9.69 -0.39 6.38
CA MET A 54 -9.97 -1.33 7.46
C MET A 54 -8.87 -1.21 8.50
N PHE A 55 -9.22 -0.76 9.70
CA PHE A 55 -8.24 -0.46 10.74
C PHE A 55 -8.76 -0.95 12.09
N GLY A 56 -7.96 -1.73 12.80
CA GLY A 56 -8.38 -2.34 14.07
C GLY A 56 -9.59 -3.28 13.95
N GLY A 57 -9.84 -3.85 12.76
CA GLY A 57 -11.00 -4.70 12.49
C GLY A 57 -12.28 -3.96 12.09
N GLU A 58 -12.26 -2.63 12.06
CA GLU A 58 -13.41 -1.80 11.71
C GLU A 58 -13.18 -1.01 10.41
N ALA A 59 -14.27 -0.67 9.73
CA ALA A 59 -14.23 0.21 8.56
C ALA A 59 -14.15 1.67 9.03
N VAL A 60 -13.09 2.38 8.65
CA VAL A 60 -12.82 3.77 9.01
C VAL A 60 -12.83 4.63 7.75
N ASP A 61 -13.75 5.59 7.70
CA ASP A 61 -13.88 6.55 6.60
C ASP A 61 -13.03 7.79 6.87
N VAL A 62 -12.08 8.08 5.98
CA VAL A 62 -11.13 9.18 6.08
C VAL A 62 -11.39 10.17 4.95
N ALA A 63 -11.92 11.35 5.30
CA ALA A 63 -12.06 12.45 4.36
C ALA A 63 -10.73 13.22 4.20
N VAL A 64 -10.32 13.47 2.97
CA VAL A 64 -9.12 14.22 2.59
C VAL A 64 -9.45 15.26 1.52
N ASP A 65 -8.73 16.37 1.55
CA ASP A 65 -8.75 17.37 0.47
C ASP A 65 -7.64 17.10 -0.57
N ASP A 66 -7.66 17.82 -1.70
CA ASP A 66 -6.69 17.73 -2.79
C ASP A 66 -5.44 18.64 -2.66
N MET A 67 -5.19 19.20 -1.47
CA MET A 67 -3.96 19.93 -1.18
C MET A 67 -2.87 18.98 -0.66
N PHE A 68 -1.71 18.97 -1.32
CA PHE A 68 -0.61 18.08 -0.99
C PHE A 68 0.66 18.85 -0.62
N PRO A 69 1.46 18.35 0.34
CA PRO A 69 2.75 18.94 0.64
C PRO A 69 3.71 18.79 -0.55
N ALA A 70 4.30 19.90 -0.98
CA ALA A 70 5.34 19.95 -1.99
C ALA A 70 6.56 20.72 -1.43
N ALA A 71 7.75 20.17 -1.62
CA ALA A 71 9.01 20.86 -1.36
C ALA A 71 9.55 21.46 -2.66
N TRP A 72 10.12 22.65 -2.55
CA TRP A 72 10.96 23.20 -3.61
C TRP A 72 12.40 22.75 -3.39
N HIS A 73 12.98 22.00 -4.34
CA HIS A 73 14.36 21.52 -4.27
C HIS A 73 15.00 21.50 -5.65
N ASN A 74 16.27 21.92 -5.77
CA ASN A 74 17.01 21.95 -7.05
C ASN A 74 16.27 22.62 -8.23
N GLY A 75 15.50 23.68 -7.96
CA GLY A 75 14.77 24.39 -9.01
C GLY A 75 13.50 23.68 -9.52
N THR A 76 13.05 22.63 -8.84
CA THR A 76 11.80 21.93 -9.16
C THR A 76 10.96 21.66 -7.91
N TRP A 77 9.64 21.57 -8.09
CA TRP A 77 8.73 21.12 -7.04
C TRP A 77 8.81 19.59 -6.93
N SER A 78 9.42 19.10 -5.86
CA SER A 78 9.39 17.68 -5.48
C SER A 78 8.23 17.47 -4.51
N ARG A 79 7.28 16.61 -4.87
CA ARG A 79 6.17 16.27 -3.98
C ARG A 79 6.68 15.27 -2.94
N PHE A 80 6.30 15.48 -1.68
CA PHE A 80 6.64 14.54 -0.60
C PHE A 80 5.95 13.18 -0.77
N VAL A 81 4.86 13.18 -1.53
CA VAL A 81 3.91 12.09 -1.78
C VAL A 81 4.16 11.41 -3.12
N ALA A 82 3.51 10.27 -3.34
CA ALA A 82 3.63 9.42 -4.51
C ALA A 82 3.57 10.24 -5.81
N GLY A 83 4.54 10.05 -6.72
CA GLY A 83 4.62 10.83 -7.94
C GLY A 83 3.34 10.73 -8.78
N GLN A 84 2.99 11.82 -9.47
CA GLN A 84 1.93 11.76 -10.46
C GLN A 84 2.38 10.86 -11.61
N SER A 85 1.51 9.93 -12.00
CA SER A 85 1.65 9.24 -13.28
C SER A 85 1.81 10.23 -14.43
N GLU A 86 2.31 9.77 -15.58
CA GLU A 86 2.29 10.56 -16.81
C GLU A 86 0.87 11.11 -17.12
N ASP A 87 -0.15 10.34 -16.72
CA ASP A 87 -1.58 10.67 -16.83
C ASP A 87 -2.13 11.58 -15.71
N ARG A 88 -1.26 12.08 -14.82
CA ARG A 88 -1.60 12.94 -13.67
C ARG A 88 -2.65 12.36 -12.72
N ALA A 89 -2.64 11.03 -12.55
CA ALA A 89 -3.57 10.35 -11.66
C ALA A 89 -3.41 10.83 -10.19
N MET A 90 -4.51 11.27 -9.58
CA MET A 90 -4.51 11.79 -8.20
C MET A 90 -4.80 10.74 -7.13
N TRP A 91 -5.33 9.58 -7.52
CA TRP A 91 -5.73 8.55 -6.56
C TRP A 91 -4.57 8.03 -5.66
N PRO A 92 -3.30 7.89 -6.12
CA PRO A 92 -2.22 7.42 -5.23
C PRO A 92 -1.91 8.46 -4.14
N LEU A 93 -1.94 9.74 -4.53
CA LEU A 93 -1.72 10.87 -3.63
C LEU A 93 -2.81 10.94 -2.54
N LEU A 94 -4.07 10.79 -2.95
CA LEU A 94 -5.22 10.79 -2.04
C LEU A 94 -5.15 9.61 -1.07
N MET A 95 -4.80 8.41 -1.57
CA MET A 95 -4.61 7.20 -0.77
C MET A 95 -3.53 7.40 0.30
N GLU A 96 -2.36 7.88 -0.10
CA GLU A 96 -1.25 8.13 0.83
C GLU A 96 -1.62 9.18 1.88
N LYS A 97 -2.33 10.24 1.49
CA LYS A 97 -2.82 11.26 2.41
C LYS A 97 -3.84 10.70 3.40
N GLY A 98 -4.76 9.86 2.93
CA GLY A 98 -5.73 9.16 3.78
C GLY A 98 -5.03 8.26 4.79
N TRP A 99 -4.03 7.52 4.33
CA TRP A 99 -3.20 6.66 5.18
C TRP A 99 -2.41 7.46 6.22
N ALA A 100 -1.72 8.52 5.81
CA ALA A 100 -1.03 9.42 6.73
C ALA A 100 -1.97 10.04 7.77
N LYS A 101 -3.18 10.42 7.36
CA LYS A 101 -4.20 10.98 8.26
C LYS A 101 -4.71 9.95 9.26
N LEU A 102 -4.89 8.69 8.84
CA LEU A 102 -5.27 7.59 9.73
C LEU A 102 -4.23 7.35 10.83
N PHE A 103 -2.93 7.45 10.48
CA PHE A 103 -1.81 7.34 11.44
C PHE A 103 -1.44 8.67 12.11
N GLY A 104 -2.17 9.76 11.83
CA GLY A 104 -1.99 11.08 12.44
C GLY A 104 -0.98 12.01 11.77
N SER A 105 0.00 11.52 11.01
CA SER A 105 0.90 12.35 10.20
C SER A 105 1.67 11.55 9.13
N TYR A 106 2.24 12.25 8.15
CA TYR A 106 3.16 11.63 7.16
C TYR A 106 4.42 11.03 7.79
N ASN A 107 4.89 11.56 8.93
CA ASN A 107 6.05 11.02 9.63
C ASN A 107 5.73 9.66 10.28
N ASN A 108 4.48 9.42 10.66
CA ASN A 108 4.07 8.18 11.33
C ASN A 108 3.90 7.01 10.36
N ILE A 109 3.88 7.28 9.05
CA ILE A 109 3.84 6.25 8.01
C ILE A 109 5.23 5.94 7.44
N ASP A 110 6.30 6.51 7.97
CA ASP A 110 7.70 6.23 7.59
C ASP A 110 8.16 4.89 8.19
N GLY A 111 8.66 3.98 7.36
CA GLY A 111 9.26 2.71 7.78
C GLY A 111 8.30 1.66 8.38
N ASN A 112 7.04 1.62 7.95
CA ASN A 112 6.10 0.57 8.36
C ASN A 112 6.20 -0.69 7.46
N ARG A 113 5.39 -1.74 7.70
CA ARG A 113 5.46 -2.99 6.92
C ARG A 113 4.39 -3.06 5.83
N PRO A 114 4.67 -3.68 4.66
CA PRO A 114 3.71 -3.84 3.56
C PRO A 114 2.39 -4.48 4.02
N ALA A 115 2.49 -5.40 4.98
CA ALA A 115 1.36 -6.16 5.50
C ALA A 115 0.23 -5.31 6.07
N PHE A 116 0.57 -4.19 6.73
CA PHE A 116 -0.43 -3.32 7.34
C PHE A 116 -1.36 -2.69 6.29
N PHE A 117 -0.78 -2.24 5.19
CA PHE A 117 -1.57 -1.61 4.14
C PHE A 117 -2.36 -2.64 3.32
N ALA A 118 -1.73 -3.78 2.99
CA ALA A 118 -2.41 -4.86 2.30
C ALA A 118 -3.65 -5.33 3.08
N ASN A 119 -3.52 -5.58 4.39
CA ASN A 119 -4.64 -5.97 5.25
C ASN A 119 -5.73 -4.89 5.30
N ALA A 120 -5.34 -3.62 5.40
CA ALA A 120 -6.28 -2.50 5.47
C ALA A 120 -7.13 -2.34 4.19
N MET A 121 -6.63 -2.81 3.05
CA MET A 121 -7.31 -2.72 1.76
C MET A 121 -8.08 -3.99 1.39
N THR A 122 -7.52 -5.17 1.66
CA THR A 122 -8.11 -6.45 1.22
C THR A 122 -9.03 -7.07 2.26
N ARG A 123 -8.87 -6.71 3.55
CA ARG A 123 -9.46 -7.42 4.70
C ARG A 123 -9.00 -8.87 4.86
N ALA A 124 -8.10 -9.31 3.99
CA ALA A 124 -7.60 -10.67 3.98
C ALA A 124 -6.53 -10.85 5.06
N GLN A 125 -6.33 -12.10 5.49
CA GLN A 125 -5.15 -12.44 6.28
C GLN A 125 -3.89 -12.08 5.48
N VAL A 126 -2.87 -11.56 6.16
CA VAL A 126 -1.61 -11.23 5.52
C VAL A 126 -0.49 -11.95 6.24
N ASP A 127 0.25 -12.75 5.48
CA ASP A 127 1.41 -13.47 5.99
C ASP A 127 2.69 -12.79 5.50
N SER A 128 3.66 -12.63 6.41
CA SER A 128 4.98 -12.10 6.11
C SER A 128 6.05 -13.11 6.48
N TYR A 129 6.99 -13.33 5.57
CA TYR A 129 8.05 -14.32 5.68
C TYR A 129 9.41 -13.65 5.55
N GLU A 130 10.29 -13.90 6.52
CA GLU A 130 11.68 -13.45 6.46
C GLU A 130 12.51 -14.47 5.70
N LEU A 131 13.19 -14.00 4.66
CA LEU A 131 14.08 -14.77 3.82
C LEU A 131 15.53 -14.55 4.27
N HIS A 132 16.42 -15.45 3.85
CA HIS A 132 17.84 -15.33 4.14
C HIS A 132 18.40 -13.97 3.69
N ASN A 133 19.33 -13.41 4.47
CA ASN A 133 19.93 -12.07 4.28
C ASN A 133 18.99 -10.88 4.55
N GLY A 134 17.92 -11.08 5.32
CA GLY A 134 17.04 -9.99 5.75
C GLY A 134 16.20 -9.45 4.60
N TYR A 135 15.73 -10.29 3.69
CA TYR A 135 14.65 -9.94 2.77
C TYR A 135 13.31 -10.35 3.40
N VAL A 136 12.24 -9.62 3.12
CA VAL A 136 10.89 -9.95 3.61
C VAL A 136 9.96 -10.10 2.41
N PHE A 137 9.24 -11.22 2.35
CA PHE A 137 8.15 -11.43 1.41
C PHE A 137 6.83 -11.33 2.17
N THR A 138 5.84 -10.64 1.62
CA THR A 138 4.52 -10.45 2.22
C THR A 138 3.45 -10.78 1.20
N LEU A 139 2.45 -11.55 1.61
CA LEU A 139 1.36 -12.01 0.77
C LEU A 139 0.02 -11.81 1.49
N ALA A 140 -0.93 -11.16 0.83
CA ALA A 140 -2.31 -11.18 1.28
C ALA A 140 -2.95 -12.50 0.83
N VAL A 141 -3.23 -13.37 1.78
CA VAL A 141 -3.77 -14.72 1.56
C VAL A 141 -5.26 -14.73 1.86
N ASP A 142 -6.02 -15.45 1.03
CA ASP A 142 -7.40 -15.83 1.38
C ASP A 142 -7.36 -16.75 2.63
N ASP A 143 -8.37 -16.67 3.49
CA ASP A 143 -8.44 -17.31 4.81
C ASP A 143 -8.23 -18.85 4.77
N ASP A 144 -8.33 -19.46 3.58
CA ASP A 144 -8.17 -20.89 3.35
C ASP A 144 -6.71 -21.38 3.36
N LEU A 145 -5.71 -20.50 3.28
CA LEU A 145 -4.30 -20.90 3.42
C LEU A 145 -3.84 -20.86 4.86
N ASN A 146 -4.07 -21.98 5.52
CA ASN A 146 -3.57 -22.25 6.85
C ASN A 146 -2.06 -22.56 6.81
N LEU A 147 -1.20 -21.62 6.39
CA LEU A 147 0.27 -21.70 6.50
C LEU A 147 0.74 -21.49 7.96
N ARG A 148 -0.09 -21.86 8.94
CA ARG A 148 0.09 -21.69 10.40
C ARG A 148 1.24 -22.48 11.03
N GLY A 149 2.15 -23.01 10.23
CA GLY A 149 3.35 -23.64 10.75
C GLY A 149 4.38 -22.58 11.09
N GLY A 150 4.57 -22.29 12.39
CA GLY A 150 5.76 -21.59 12.91
C GLY A 150 7.07 -22.37 12.72
N THR A 151 7.23 -22.97 11.56
CA THR A 151 8.37 -23.75 11.08
C THR A 151 9.03 -22.92 9.99
N GLU A 152 10.35 -22.78 10.07
CA GLU A 152 11.16 -22.13 9.04
C GLU A 152 10.67 -22.48 7.63
N LEU A 153 10.25 -21.47 6.87
CA LEU A 153 9.91 -21.65 5.47
C LEU A 153 11.16 -22.08 4.70
N ASN A 154 11.09 -23.26 4.10
CA ASN A 154 12.09 -23.68 3.14
C ASN A 154 11.78 -23.07 1.75
N GLN A 155 12.76 -23.13 0.84
CA GLN A 155 12.65 -22.52 -0.49
C GLN A 155 11.50 -23.10 -1.33
N ASP A 156 11.17 -24.38 -1.15
CA ASP A 156 10.13 -25.06 -1.92
C ASP A 156 8.73 -24.59 -1.51
N MET A 157 8.48 -24.47 -0.20
CA MET A 157 7.21 -23.94 0.32
C MET A 157 6.98 -22.49 -0.11
N LEU A 158 8.03 -21.66 -0.10
CA LEU A 158 7.97 -20.29 -0.59
C LEU A 158 7.67 -20.26 -2.10
N TRP A 159 8.32 -21.12 -2.87
CA TRP A 159 8.12 -21.19 -4.32
C TRP A 159 6.68 -21.61 -4.66
N GLU A 160 6.13 -22.60 -3.97
CA GLU A 160 4.73 -23.01 -4.11
C GLU A 160 3.77 -21.87 -3.76
N ALA A 161 4.03 -21.15 -2.66
CA ALA A 161 3.24 -19.99 -2.26
C ALA A 161 3.26 -18.88 -3.33
N ILE A 162 4.42 -18.59 -3.94
CA ILE A 162 4.54 -17.60 -5.02
C ILE A 162 3.77 -18.05 -6.27
N GLN A 163 3.87 -19.32 -6.66
CA GLN A 163 3.14 -19.86 -7.80
C GLN A 163 1.63 -19.77 -7.58
N LEU A 164 1.17 -20.14 -6.39
CA LEU A 164 -0.24 -20.08 -6.03
C LEU A 164 -0.74 -18.63 -5.99
N ALA A 165 0.00 -17.72 -5.35
CA ALA A 165 -0.31 -16.30 -5.34
C ALA A 165 -0.41 -15.71 -6.76
N THR A 166 0.49 -16.10 -7.65
CA THR A 166 0.46 -15.65 -9.06
C THR A 166 -0.78 -16.19 -9.78
N LYS A 167 -1.13 -17.47 -9.54
CA LYS A 167 -2.29 -18.13 -10.15
C LYS A 167 -3.62 -17.53 -9.67
N GLU A 168 -3.74 -17.32 -8.37
CA GLU A 168 -4.94 -16.78 -7.71
C GLU A 168 -4.95 -15.24 -7.70
N ARG A 169 -3.90 -14.60 -8.25
CA ARG A 169 -3.70 -13.14 -8.34
C ARG A 169 -3.61 -12.42 -7.00
N TRP A 170 -3.24 -13.12 -5.94
CA TRP A 170 -3.09 -12.51 -4.63
C TRP A 170 -2.03 -11.40 -4.62
N PRO A 171 -2.28 -10.27 -3.95
CA PRO A 171 -1.29 -9.20 -3.78
C PRO A 171 -0.06 -9.72 -3.03
N ALA A 172 1.09 -9.69 -3.70
CA ALA A 172 2.37 -10.11 -3.15
C ALA A 172 3.39 -8.97 -3.27
N VAL A 173 4.20 -8.77 -2.22
CA VAL A 173 5.23 -7.73 -2.15
C VAL A 173 6.50 -8.31 -1.56
N ALA A 174 7.65 -7.95 -2.10
CA ALA A 174 8.96 -8.27 -1.53
C ALA A 174 9.73 -6.98 -1.21
N GLY A 175 10.49 -6.99 -0.12
CA GLY A 175 11.33 -5.87 0.30
C GLY A 175 12.57 -6.33 1.08
N THR A 176 13.42 -5.39 1.47
CA THR A 176 14.53 -5.64 2.39
C THR A 176 14.13 -5.24 3.81
N ALA A 177 14.61 -5.97 4.82
CA ALA A 177 14.40 -5.70 6.25
C ALA A 177 15.13 -4.44 6.74
N GLY A 178 15.67 -3.63 5.82
CA GLY A 178 16.37 -2.40 6.10
C GLY A 178 15.43 -1.20 6.15
N GLU A 179 14.39 -1.24 6.98
CA GLU A 179 13.61 -0.03 7.29
C GLU A 179 13.63 0.21 8.80
N ARG A 180 14.05 1.42 9.17
CA ARG A 180 14.24 1.90 10.54
C ARG A 180 12.97 1.64 11.33
N MET A 181 13.04 0.69 12.26
CA MET A 181 12.00 0.47 13.26
C MET A 181 11.80 1.76 14.07
N GLY A 182 10.77 2.53 13.71
CA GLY A 182 10.11 3.43 14.64
C GLY A 182 9.55 2.56 15.75
N ARG A 183 10.18 2.61 16.92
CA ARG A 183 9.67 1.96 18.13
C ARG A 183 8.31 2.59 18.45
N TYR A 184 7.26 1.80 18.37
CA TYR A 184 6.00 2.06 19.07
C TYR A 184 6.09 1.45 20.46
#